data_AF-A0A5C6XQE3-F1
#
_entry.id   AF-A0A5C6XQE3-F1
#
_cell.length_a   1.000
_cell.length_b   1.000
_cell.length_c   1.000
_cell.angle_alpha   90.00
_cell.angle_beta   90.00
_cell.angle_gamma   90.00
#
_symmetry.space_group_name_H-M   'P 1'
#
loop_
_entity.id
_entity.type
_entity.pdbx_description
1 polymer ?
#
loop_
_entity_poly.entity_id
_entity_poly.type
_entity_poly.pdbx_seq_one_letter_code
_entity_poly.pdbx_strand_id
1 'polypeptide(L)'
;MMITPWRPQGADLQAEKKMRMSTASHPHKTSTSGAALCAALVAILLAVGCAGTPATPEAPAAPDWQASELVPLGQSPRQGNPNAPVVIVEFSSLQCPYSARARQTIVELLEAYPDEVQLVYRHLPLSFQPESHPAALAAEAAREQGAFWPMVDSLYASQRTMTEIGADAAGRQLAARIGLNEARYAEALANPSELDARVQRDVELARQLGIQGTPTFMINGEPVRGAQPREVFEAAIARALERHAMLEAEGVPQAERYARSVALARAQARARAEEAQKEAARAEEPSASFVAMPVEGDELIHQPGEDFLVTIVEFSSLQCPFCGRAVPTMAELKARYGEKLRVVFKHFPLEFHEHSELAARAVVAAQAQGKGWEMRDAIYARQRELGPELIDELVAELQLDPAAFASALQSEEVAARVTRQQERGLAAGVRGTPSFIINGRIVVGARPLESFEAIIDDEIAFARELRDQEPGLAGEALYERVVEARLSSIEE
;
A
#
# COMPACT_ATOMS: atom_id res chain seq x y z
N MET A 1 -0.63 -33.75 -42.91
CA MET A 1 -0.68 -35.00 -42.11
C MET A 1 -1.55 -34.69 -40.90
N MET A 2 -2.75 -35.27 -40.83
CA MET A 2 -3.72 -34.97 -39.78
C MET A 2 -3.30 -35.60 -38.45
N ILE A 3 -3.35 -34.83 -37.36
CA ILE A 3 -3.09 -35.31 -36.00
C ILE A 3 -4.44 -35.48 -35.30
N THR A 4 -4.77 -36.72 -34.94
CA THR A 4 -5.88 -37.06 -34.04
C THR A 4 -5.39 -37.10 -32.58
N PRO A 5 -6.19 -36.63 -31.60
CA PRO A 5 -5.80 -36.65 -30.19
C PRO A 5 -6.14 -37.99 -29.52
N TRP A 6 -5.31 -38.42 -28.56
CA TRP A 6 -5.44 -39.66 -27.82
C TRP A 6 -5.93 -39.43 -26.37
N ARG A 7 -6.81 -40.32 -25.89
CA ARG A 7 -7.37 -40.42 -24.52
C ARG A 7 -7.31 -41.90 -24.09
N PRO A 8 -7.00 -42.21 -22.82
CA PRO A 8 -7.90 -43.10 -22.02
C PRO A 8 -7.93 -42.73 -20.52
N GLN A 9 -9.10 -42.61 -19.88
CA GLN A 9 -9.91 -43.63 -19.17
C GLN A 9 -9.27 -44.21 -17.89
N GLY A 10 -9.97 -44.01 -16.77
CA GLY A 10 -9.63 -44.50 -15.45
C GLY A 10 -10.12 -45.92 -15.17
N ALA A 11 -9.69 -46.46 -14.03
CA ALA A 11 -10.24 -47.66 -13.43
C ALA A 11 -10.14 -47.53 -11.90
N ASP A 12 -11.30 -47.65 -11.26
CA ASP A 12 -11.57 -47.80 -9.84
C ASP A 12 -11.64 -49.29 -9.52
N LEU A 13 -10.94 -49.77 -8.48
CA LEU A 13 -11.21 -51.08 -7.86
C LEU A 13 -10.72 -51.11 -6.39
N GLN A 14 -11.68 -50.95 -5.47
CA GLN A 14 -11.66 -51.51 -4.12
C GLN A 14 -11.81 -53.05 -4.17
N ALA A 15 -11.07 -53.80 -3.34
CA ALA A 15 -11.56 -54.92 -2.51
C ALA A 15 -10.44 -55.83 -1.91
N GLU A 16 -10.35 -55.77 -0.58
CA GLU A 16 -10.32 -56.86 0.43
C GLU A 16 -9.43 -58.14 0.34
N LYS A 17 -8.81 -58.39 1.52
CA LYS A 17 -8.79 -59.64 2.36
C LYS A 17 -7.55 -60.57 2.42
N LYS A 18 -6.81 -60.37 3.54
CA LYS A 18 -6.63 -61.28 4.72
C LYS A 18 -5.83 -62.61 4.63
N MET A 19 -4.78 -62.62 5.49
CA MET A 19 -4.53 -63.56 6.62
C MET A 19 -3.58 -64.76 6.41
N ARG A 20 -2.46 -64.80 7.15
CA ARG A 20 -2.25 -65.68 8.34
C ARG A 20 -0.86 -65.55 8.99
N MET A 21 -0.85 -65.79 10.30
CA MET A 21 0.19 -65.65 11.33
C MET A 21 1.07 -66.92 11.50
N SER A 22 2.23 -66.76 12.16
CA SER A 22 2.88 -67.77 13.02
C SER A 22 3.83 -67.05 14.02
N THR A 23 3.49 -66.85 15.30
CA THR A 23 3.71 -67.66 16.54
C THR A 23 5.13 -67.69 17.13
N ALA A 24 5.28 -67.23 18.38
CA ALA A 24 5.92 -67.88 19.55
C ALA A 24 6.24 -66.83 20.66
N SER A 25 5.50 -66.77 21.79
CA SER A 25 5.74 -67.38 23.14
C SER A 25 6.49 -66.44 24.13
N HIS A 26 5.81 -65.71 25.04
CA HIS A 26 5.44 -66.01 26.46
C HIS A 26 6.56 -65.71 27.52
N PRO A 27 6.26 -65.49 28.83
CA PRO A 27 5.33 -64.53 29.49
C PRO A 27 5.89 -63.92 30.82
N HIS A 28 5.00 -63.35 31.65
CA HIS A 28 5.09 -62.94 33.09
C HIS A 28 5.26 -61.42 33.34
N LYS A 29 4.58 -60.76 34.29
CA LYS A 29 3.68 -61.12 35.41
C LYS A 29 3.01 -59.81 35.94
N THR A 30 1.75 -59.90 36.40
CA THR A 30 1.10 -59.20 37.56
C THR A 30 1.15 -57.65 37.64
N SER A 31 0.15 -56.88 38.06
CA SER A 31 -0.99 -57.10 38.96
C SER A 31 -1.94 -55.87 38.93
N THR A 32 -3.25 -56.13 39.02
CA THR A 32 -4.33 -55.41 39.75
C THR A 32 -4.55 -53.89 39.66
N SER A 33 -5.70 -53.57 39.05
CA SER A 33 -6.93 -52.99 39.65
C SER A 33 -6.92 -51.59 40.28
N GLY A 34 -7.90 -50.76 39.86
CA GLY A 34 -8.51 -49.77 40.77
C GLY A 34 -9.30 -48.61 40.15
N ALA A 35 -10.62 -48.81 40.00
CA ALA A 35 -11.70 -47.83 40.22
C ALA A 35 -11.92 -46.60 39.30
N ALA A 36 -12.96 -46.71 38.46
CA ALA A 36 -14.21 -45.90 38.36
C ALA A 36 -14.46 -44.82 39.45
N LEU A 37 -15.25 -43.74 39.34
CA LEU A 37 -16.32 -43.24 38.45
C LEU A 37 -16.69 -41.78 38.90
N CYS A 38 -17.66 -41.15 38.20
CA CYS A 38 -18.51 -39.96 38.55
C CYS A 38 -18.11 -38.63 37.87
N ALA A 39 -18.77 -38.10 36.82
CA ALA A 39 -20.18 -37.70 36.58
C ALA A 39 -20.53 -36.27 37.04
N ALA A 40 -20.92 -35.39 36.10
CA ALA A 40 -22.11 -34.53 36.18
C ALA A 40 -22.26 -33.58 34.95
N LEU A 41 -23.49 -33.50 34.45
CA LEU A 41 -24.03 -32.61 33.40
C LEU A 41 -24.27 -31.17 33.92
N VAL A 42 -24.18 -30.17 33.03
CA VAL A 42 -25.11 -29.01 32.97
C VAL A 42 -25.32 -28.59 31.51
N ALA A 43 -26.58 -28.52 31.08
CA ALA A 43 -27.06 -27.87 29.87
C ALA A 43 -27.48 -26.41 30.20
N ILE A 44 -27.44 -25.47 29.23
CA ILE A 44 -28.52 -24.49 28.90
C ILE A 44 -28.06 -23.29 28.03
N LEU A 45 -28.90 -23.05 27.00
CA LEU A 45 -29.25 -21.85 26.21
C LEU A 45 -28.23 -21.01 25.40
N LEU A 46 -28.42 -21.08 24.08
CA LEU A 46 -28.90 -20.00 23.18
C LEU A 46 -28.59 -18.53 23.57
N ALA A 47 -27.67 -17.93 22.81
CA ALA A 47 -27.76 -16.55 22.35
C ALA A 47 -27.17 -16.45 20.93
N VAL A 48 -28.02 -16.67 19.92
CA VAL A 48 -27.75 -16.22 18.55
C VAL A 48 -28.07 -14.73 18.52
N GLY A 49 -27.04 -13.90 18.70
CA GLY A 49 -27.08 -12.46 18.47
C GLY A 49 -26.59 -12.16 17.05
N CYS A 50 -27.46 -11.54 16.26
CA CYS A 50 -27.23 -11.18 14.87
C CYS A 50 -26.21 -10.04 14.70
N ALA A 51 -25.63 -10.01 13.50
CA ALA A 51 -25.10 -8.84 12.79
C ALA A 51 -23.78 -8.23 13.28
N GLY A 52 -22.68 -8.96 13.05
CA GLY A 52 -21.44 -8.30 12.66
C GLY A 52 -21.57 -7.88 11.20
N THR A 53 -21.58 -6.58 10.93
CA THR A 53 -21.43 -6.04 9.56
C THR A 53 -20.11 -6.59 9.00
N PRO A 54 -20.09 -7.26 7.84
CA PRO A 54 -18.83 -7.64 7.23
C PRO A 54 -18.07 -6.35 6.92
N ALA A 55 -16.86 -6.22 7.47
CA ALA A 55 -15.96 -5.14 7.13
C ALA A 55 -15.79 -5.11 5.61
N THR A 56 -16.15 -3.97 5.01
CA THR A 56 -15.85 -3.69 3.61
C THR A 56 -14.35 -3.87 3.44
N PRO A 57 -13.87 -4.71 2.50
CA PRO A 57 -12.44 -4.82 2.24
C PRO A 57 -11.94 -3.44 1.83
N GLU A 58 -11.09 -2.85 2.64
CA GLU A 58 -10.37 -1.64 2.30
C GLU A 58 -9.64 -1.88 0.98
N ALA A 59 -9.95 -1.07 -0.04
CA ALA A 59 -9.31 -1.20 -1.33
C ALA A 59 -7.80 -1.00 -1.13
N PRO A 60 -6.95 -1.94 -1.58
CA PRO A 60 -5.51 -1.80 -1.40
C PRO A 60 -5.05 -0.53 -2.09
N ALA A 61 -4.37 0.34 -1.35
CA ALA A 61 -3.75 1.54 -1.89
C ALA A 61 -2.91 1.18 -3.12
N ALA A 62 -3.10 1.92 -4.21
CA ALA A 62 -2.34 1.72 -5.42
C ALA A 62 -0.84 1.87 -5.10
N PRO A 63 0.00 0.86 -5.41
CA PRO A 63 1.43 0.94 -5.10
C PRO A 63 2.09 2.14 -5.77
N ASP A 64 2.95 2.83 -5.02
CA ASP A 64 3.71 4.00 -5.44
C ASP A 64 4.89 3.56 -6.34
N TRP A 65 4.66 3.53 -7.66
CA TRP A 65 5.68 3.14 -8.64
C TRP A 65 6.57 4.35 -8.97
N GLN A 66 7.84 4.31 -8.57
CA GLN A 66 8.85 5.29 -9.01
C GLN A 66 9.12 5.16 -10.52
N ALA A 67 8.37 5.93 -11.31
CA ALA A 67 8.73 6.84 -12.41
C ALA A 67 9.93 6.62 -13.38
N SER A 68 10.67 5.52 -13.40
CA SER A 68 11.67 5.19 -14.44
C SER A 68 11.42 3.74 -14.88
N GLU A 69 11.54 3.21 -16.10
CA GLU A 69 12.11 3.54 -17.41
C GLU A 69 11.26 2.80 -18.46
N LEU A 70 11.31 3.20 -19.73
CA LEU A 70 10.91 2.32 -20.85
C LEU A 70 11.35 0.88 -20.55
N VAL A 71 10.48 -0.14 -20.64
CA VAL A 71 10.96 -1.53 -20.48
C VAL A 71 11.86 -1.82 -21.68
N PRO A 72 13.21 -1.89 -21.52
CA PRO A 72 14.09 -2.05 -22.66
C PRO A 72 13.81 -3.41 -23.26
N LEU A 73 13.67 -3.54 -24.57
CA LEU A 73 13.34 -4.85 -25.19
C LEU A 73 14.59 -5.70 -25.43
N GLY A 74 15.76 -5.06 -25.60
CA GLY A 74 17.06 -5.71 -25.75
C GLY A 74 17.05 -6.91 -26.69
N GLN A 75 17.78 -7.96 -26.31
CA GLN A 75 17.83 -9.25 -27.01
C GLN A 75 16.85 -10.29 -26.43
N SER A 76 15.79 -9.86 -25.74
CA SER A 76 14.82 -10.80 -25.18
C SER A 76 14.14 -11.65 -26.25
N PRO A 77 13.73 -12.89 -25.92
CA PRO A 77 12.88 -13.69 -26.79
C PRO A 77 11.62 -12.94 -27.17
N ARG A 78 11.26 -12.98 -28.47
CA ARG A 78 10.08 -12.32 -29.01
C ARG A 78 9.23 -13.31 -29.82
N GLN A 79 7.92 -13.16 -29.76
CA GLN A 79 6.94 -13.92 -30.55
C GLN A 79 5.94 -12.94 -31.17
N GLY A 80 5.57 -13.16 -32.43
CA GLY A 80 4.66 -12.27 -33.18
C GLY A 80 5.41 -11.27 -34.08
N ASN A 81 4.66 -10.31 -34.63
CA ASN A 81 5.18 -9.33 -35.59
C ASN A 81 6.25 -8.43 -34.93
N PRO A 82 7.50 -8.34 -35.46
CA PRO A 82 8.56 -7.48 -34.92
C PRO A 82 8.18 -5.99 -34.89
N ASN A 83 7.26 -5.56 -35.75
CA ASN A 83 6.79 -4.18 -35.89
C ASN A 83 5.40 -3.97 -35.27
N ALA A 84 4.91 -4.92 -34.48
CA ALA A 84 3.61 -4.82 -33.83
C ALA A 84 3.44 -3.49 -33.06
N PRO A 85 2.32 -2.77 -33.22
CA PRO A 85 2.00 -1.57 -32.45
C PRO A 85 1.91 -1.82 -30.94
N VAL A 86 1.55 -3.05 -30.53
CA VAL A 86 1.42 -3.44 -29.14
C VAL A 86 2.48 -4.47 -28.76
N VAL A 87 3.25 -4.14 -27.73
CA VAL A 87 4.26 -5.01 -27.13
C VAL A 87 3.80 -5.37 -25.71
N ILE A 88 3.62 -6.67 -25.50
CA ILE A 88 3.35 -7.27 -24.20
C ILE A 88 4.68 -7.79 -23.65
N VAL A 89 5.24 -7.11 -22.65
CA VAL A 89 6.40 -7.65 -21.91
C VAL A 89 5.91 -8.50 -20.75
N GLU A 90 6.17 -9.80 -20.79
CA GLU A 90 5.79 -10.75 -19.76
C GLU A 90 6.97 -11.06 -18.84
N PHE A 91 6.83 -10.78 -17.54
CA PHE A 91 7.70 -11.29 -16.48
C PHE A 91 7.11 -12.59 -15.92
N SER A 92 7.78 -13.70 -16.16
CA SER A 92 7.21 -15.04 -15.93
C SER A 92 8.17 -16.00 -15.22
N SER A 93 7.60 -16.96 -14.50
CA SER A 93 8.33 -18.10 -13.92
C SER A 93 7.78 -19.40 -14.50
N LEU A 94 8.67 -20.26 -14.99
CA LEU A 94 8.31 -21.54 -15.63
C LEU A 94 7.78 -22.57 -14.62
N GLN A 95 8.08 -22.45 -13.32
CA GLN A 95 7.47 -23.28 -12.28
C GLN A 95 6.15 -22.71 -11.74
N CYS A 96 5.82 -21.45 -12.03
CA CYS A 96 4.63 -20.81 -11.50
C CYS A 96 3.35 -21.31 -12.20
N PRO A 97 2.37 -21.89 -11.48
CA PRO A 97 1.14 -22.41 -12.10
C PRO A 97 0.25 -21.29 -12.67
N TYR A 98 0.33 -20.07 -12.14
CA TYR A 98 -0.39 -18.91 -12.70
C TYR A 98 0.21 -18.50 -14.05
N SER A 99 1.54 -18.54 -14.17
CA SER A 99 2.24 -18.23 -15.43
C SER A 99 1.88 -19.23 -16.53
N ALA A 100 1.82 -20.53 -16.18
CA ALA A 100 1.37 -21.57 -17.11
C ALA A 100 -0.07 -21.35 -17.60
N ARG A 101 -0.99 -20.92 -16.72
CA ARG A 101 -2.36 -20.59 -17.14
C ARG A 101 -2.40 -19.36 -18.04
N ALA A 102 -1.63 -18.33 -17.72
CA ALA A 102 -1.61 -17.10 -18.50
C ALA A 102 -1.02 -17.31 -19.91
N ARG A 103 -0.12 -18.28 -20.07
CA ARG A 103 0.42 -18.67 -21.38
C ARG A 103 -0.68 -18.98 -22.40
N GLN A 104 -1.75 -19.65 -21.99
CA GLN A 104 -2.90 -19.95 -22.87
C GLN A 104 -3.55 -18.66 -23.37
N THR A 105 -3.85 -17.72 -22.47
CA THR A 105 -4.38 -16.39 -22.84
C THR A 105 -3.47 -15.67 -23.82
N ILE A 106 -2.15 -15.72 -23.61
CA ILE A 106 -1.17 -15.08 -24.49
C ILE A 106 -1.12 -15.73 -25.88
N VAL A 107 -1.18 -17.07 -25.98
CA VAL A 107 -1.28 -17.76 -27.28
C VAL A 107 -2.50 -17.27 -28.04
N GLU A 108 -3.66 -17.26 -27.39
CA GLU A 108 -4.91 -16.83 -28.00
C GLU A 108 -4.89 -15.36 -28.44
N LEU A 109 -4.21 -14.49 -27.70
CA LEU A 109 -4.03 -13.08 -28.09
C LEU A 109 -3.10 -12.94 -29.29
N LEU A 110 -2.00 -13.69 -29.35
CA LEU A 110 -1.10 -13.70 -30.52
C LEU A 110 -1.81 -14.22 -31.78
N GLU A 111 -2.72 -15.18 -31.64
CA GLU A 111 -3.56 -15.68 -32.74
C GLU A 111 -4.63 -14.68 -33.17
N ALA A 112 -5.25 -13.99 -32.21
CA ALA A 112 -6.32 -13.03 -32.49
C ALA A 112 -5.80 -11.68 -33.05
N TYR A 113 -4.56 -11.32 -32.73
CA TYR A 113 -3.91 -10.06 -33.09
C TYR A 113 -2.54 -10.30 -33.77
N PRO A 114 -2.50 -11.01 -34.91
CA PRO A 114 -1.26 -11.52 -35.50
C PRO A 114 -0.32 -10.43 -36.00
N ASP A 115 -0.85 -9.28 -36.42
CA ASP A 115 -0.07 -8.13 -36.89
C ASP A 115 0.09 -7.05 -35.81
N GLU A 116 -0.81 -7.04 -34.83
CA GLU A 116 -0.95 -5.98 -33.84
C GLU A 116 -0.20 -6.24 -32.53
N VAL A 117 0.01 -7.50 -32.16
CA VAL A 117 0.60 -7.88 -30.86
C VAL A 117 1.91 -8.64 -31.02
N GLN A 118 2.89 -8.25 -30.21
CA GLN A 118 4.14 -8.96 -29.98
C GLN A 118 4.30 -9.30 -28.50
N LEU A 119 4.70 -10.53 -28.21
CA LEU A 119 5.14 -10.95 -26.89
C LEU A 119 6.65 -10.79 -26.75
N VAL A 120 7.09 -10.25 -25.62
CA VAL A 120 8.50 -10.21 -25.18
C VAL A 120 8.60 -10.91 -23.83
N TYR A 121 9.39 -11.97 -23.75
CA TYR A 121 9.52 -12.75 -22.52
C TYR A 121 10.68 -12.26 -21.64
N ARG A 122 10.45 -12.20 -20.33
CA ARG A 122 11.42 -11.87 -19.28
C ARG A 122 11.35 -12.91 -18.17
N HIS A 123 12.49 -13.47 -17.81
CA HIS A 123 12.57 -14.43 -16.70
C HIS A 123 12.41 -13.73 -15.36
N LEU A 124 11.54 -14.27 -14.50
CA LEU A 124 11.43 -13.88 -13.10
C LEU A 124 11.28 -15.14 -12.23
N PRO A 125 12.32 -15.98 -12.14
CA PRO A 125 12.31 -17.14 -11.27
C PRO A 125 12.06 -16.73 -9.81
N LEU A 126 11.17 -17.45 -9.13
CA LEU A 126 10.76 -17.13 -7.78
C LEU A 126 11.59 -17.93 -6.77
N SER A 127 12.15 -17.28 -5.75
CA SER A 127 13.09 -17.91 -4.79
C SER A 127 12.47 -19.05 -3.97
N PHE A 128 11.15 -19.02 -3.74
CA PHE A 128 10.41 -20.06 -3.04
C PHE A 128 9.98 -21.24 -3.96
N GLN A 129 10.37 -21.21 -5.23
CA GLN A 129 10.08 -22.22 -6.24
C GLN A 129 11.42 -22.77 -6.78
N PRO A 130 11.97 -23.85 -6.21
CA PRO A 130 13.35 -24.29 -6.43
C PRO A 130 13.68 -24.66 -7.89
N GLU A 131 12.68 -25.06 -8.67
CA GLU A 131 12.84 -25.44 -10.08
C GLU A 131 12.67 -24.24 -11.03
N SER A 132 12.29 -23.06 -10.54
CA SER A 132 12.09 -21.88 -11.39
C SER A 132 13.37 -21.45 -12.09
N HIS A 133 14.48 -21.38 -11.36
CA HIS A 133 15.75 -20.95 -11.92
C HIS A 133 16.35 -21.99 -12.86
N PRO A 134 16.43 -23.30 -12.51
CA PRO A 134 16.87 -24.32 -13.46
C PRO A 134 15.99 -24.39 -14.72
N ALA A 135 14.67 -24.19 -14.60
CA ALA A 135 13.78 -24.12 -15.77
C ALA A 135 14.07 -22.91 -16.66
N ALA A 136 14.42 -21.75 -16.09
CA ALA A 136 14.86 -20.59 -16.86
C ALA A 136 16.15 -20.87 -17.64
N LEU A 137 17.13 -21.53 -17.02
CA LEU A 137 18.36 -21.96 -17.68
C LEU A 137 18.08 -22.97 -18.81
N ALA A 138 17.15 -23.91 -18.61
CA ALA A 138 16.71 -24.86 -19.63
C ALA A 138 16.13 -24.16 -20.86
N ALA A 139 15.28 -23.14 -20.66
CA ALA A 139 14.74 -22.33 -21.73
C ALA A 139 15.83 -21.53 -22.47
N GLU A 140 16.80 -20.94 -21.75
CA GLU A 140 17.92 -20.23 -22.36
C GLU A 140 18.86 -21.16 -23.15
N ALA A 141 19.14 -22.37 -22.65
CA ALA A 141 19.91 -23.37 -23.39
C ALA A 141 19.21 -23.79 -24.70
N ALA A 142 17.88 -23.88 -24.69
CA ALA A 142 17.09 -24.09 -25.90
C ALA A 142 17.11 -22.87 -26.84
N ARG A 143 17.20 -21.65 -26.29
CA ARG A 143 17.32 -20.40 -27.07
C ARG A 143 18.56 -20.38 -27.95
N GLU A 144 19.68 -20.91 -27.46
CA GLU A 144 20.94 -20.99 -28.22
C GLU A 144 20.87 -21.92 -29.44
N GLN A 145 19.79 -22.72 -29.51
CA GLN A 145 19.48 -23.61 -30.62
C GLN A 145 18.22 -23.18 -31.38
N GLY A 146 17.69 -21.98 -31.10
CA GLY A 146 16.51 -21.44 -31.79
C GLY A 146 15.17 -22.03 -31.33
N ALA A 147 15.13 -22.79 -30.24
CA ALA A 147 13.95 -23.51 -29.76
C ALA A 147 13.41 -22.97 -28.41
N PHE A 148 13.55 -21.67 -28.16
CA PHE A 148 13.07 -21.06 -26.91
C PHE A 148 11.57 -21.32 -26.67
N TRP A 149 10.72 -20.98 -27.65
CA TRP A 149 9.26 -21.13 -27.51
C TRP A 149 8.81 -22.60 -27.38
N PRO A 150 9.27 -23.54 -28.24
CA PRO A 150 9.00 -24.95 -28.04
C PRO A 150 9.39 -25.46 -26.65
N MET A 151 10.52 -25.00 -26.09
CA MET A 151 10.95 -25.38 -24.74
C MET A 151 10.08 -24.75 -23.66
N VAL A 152 9.77 -23.45 -23.73
CA VAL A 152 8.88 -22.76 -22.78
C VAL A 152 7.52 -23.42 -22.70
N ASP A 153 6.89 -23.70 -23.85
CA ASP A 153 5.59 -24.36 -23.92
C ASP A 153 5.66 -25.78 -23.30
N SER A 154 6.74 -26.50 -23.60
CA SER A 154 7.02 -27.84 -23.07
C SER A 154 7.24 -27.84 -21.55
N LEU A 155 7.92 -26.83 -21.01
CA LEU A 155 8.17 -26.68 -19.57
C LEU A 155 6.88 -26.32 -18.81
N TYR A 156 6.06 -25.39 -19.32
CA TYR A 156 4.75 -25.11 -18.72
C TYR A 156 3.83 -26.35 -18.71
N ALA A 157 3.83 -27.14 -19.79
CA ALA A 157 3.08 -28.39 -19.85
C ALA A 157 3.62 -29.49 -18.92
N SER A 158 4.85 -29.33 -18.39
CA SER A 158 5.56 -30.35 -17.61
C SER A 158 5.86 -29.92 -16.16
N GLN A 159 5.14 -28.92 -15.62
CA GLN A 159 5.41 -28.38 -14.26
C GLN A 159 5.39 -29.44 -13.15
N ARG A 160 4.47 -30.41 -13.25
CA ARG A 160 4.43 -31.54 -12.31
C ARG A 160 5.69 -32.40 -12.41
N THR A 161 6.09 -32.75 -13.63
CA THR A 161 7.33 -33.51 -13.88
C THR A 161 8.55 -32.75 -13.39
N MET A 162 8.65 -31.44 -13.62
CA MET A 162 9.75 -30.63 -13.07
C MET A 162 9.82 -30.73 -11.55
N THR A 163 8.68 -30.76 -10.86
CA THR A 163 8.63 -30.91 -9.40
C THR A 163 9.03 -32.32 -8.94
N GLU A 164 8.71 -33.36 -9.73
CA GLU A 164 8.97 -34.76 -9.39
C GLU A 164 10.42 -35.19 -9.65
N ILE A 165 11.03 -34.74 -10.75
CA ILE A 165 12.37 -35.19 -11.19
C ILE A 165 13.40 -34.07 -11.28
N GLY A 166 13.02 -32.83 -10.97
CA GLY A 166 13.84 -31.64 -11.16
C GLY A 166 13.73 -31.06 -12.58
N ALA A 167 13.80 -29.74 -12.71
CA ALA A 167 13.72 -29.04 -13.99
C ALA A 167 14.90 -29.34 -14.91
N ASP A 168 16.08 -29.68 -14.37
CA ASP A 168 17.24 -30.10 -15.17
C ASP A 168 16.99 -31.45 -15.88
N ALA A 169 16.51 -32.46 -15.15
CA ALA A 169 16.18 -33.77 -15.73
C ALA A 169 14.97 -33.68 -16.68
N ALA A 170 13.93 -32.94 -16.29
CA ALA A 170 12.78 -32.68 -17.16
C ALA A 170 13.21 -31.94 -18.43
N GLY A 171 14.03 -30.90 -18.30
CA GLY A 171 14.58 -30.12 -19.41
C GLY A 171 15.35 -30.97 -20.41
N ARG A 172 16.21 -31.90 -19.98
CA ARG A 172 16.89 -32.85 -20.87
C ARG A 172 15.92 -33.74 -21.64
N GLN A 173 14.90 -34.28 -20.96
CA GLN A 173 13.87 -35.10 -21.63
C GLN A 173 13.06 -34.30 -22.65
N LEU A 174 12.78 -33.03 -22.36
CA LEU A 174 12.06 -32.13 -23.27
C LEU A 174 12.96 -31.75 -24.46
N ALA A 175 14.24 -31.43 -24.22
CA ALA A 175 15.22 -31.11 -25.25
C ALA A 175 15.34 -32.23 -26.29
N ALA A 176 15.45 -33.49 -25.86
CA ALA A 176 15.46 -34.64 -26.75
C ALA A 176 14.14 -34.76 -27.55
N ARG A 177 13.00 -34.55 -26.89
CA ARG A 177 11.66 -34.62 -27.53
C ARG A 177 11.45 -33.55 -28.60
N ILE A 178 11.94 -32.33 -28.38
CA ILE A 178 11.81 -31.23 -29.35
C ILE A 178 12.96 -31.19 -30.37
N GLY A 179 13.82 -32.21 -30.39
CA GLY A 179 14.85 -32.39 -31.40
C GLY A 179 16.09 -31.50 -31.24
N LEU A 180 16.39 -31.05 -30.01
CA LEU A 180 17.64 -30.33 -29.74
C LEU A 180 18.86 -31.23 -29.81
N ASN A 181 20.02 -30.65 -30.12
CA ASN A 181 21.28 -31.35 -29.95
C ASN A 181 21.58 -31.50 -28.45
N GLU A 182 21.46 -32.73 -27.95
CA GLU A 182 21.61 -33.05 -26.53
C GLU A 182 22.99 -32.69 -25.98
N ALA A 183 24.06 -32.87 -26.75
CA ALA A 183 25.41 -32.53 -26.32
C ALA A 183 25.59 -31.01 -26.16
N ARG A 184 25.10 -30.22 -27.13
CA ARG A 184 25.12 -28.75 -27.03
C ARG A 184 24.26 -28.24 -25.88
N TYR A 185 23.10 -28.87 -25.66
CA TYR A 185 22.19 -28.52 -24.57
C TYR A 185 22.83 -28.81 -23.20
N ALA A 186 23.41 -29.99 -23.03
CA ALA A 186 24.11 -30.37 -21.80
C ALA A 186 25.32 -29.48 -21.53
N GLU A 187 26.09 -29.13 -22.55
CA GLU A 187 27.26 -28.25 -22.42
C GLU A 187 26.87 -26.83 -21.95
N ALA A 188 25.77 -26.29 -22.49
CA ALA A 188 25.25 -24.98 -22.09
C ALA A 188 24.80 -24.96 -20.62
N LEU A 189 24.21 -26.06 -20.13
CA LEU A 189 23.82 -26.20 -18.73
C LEU A 189 25.00 -26.51 -17.79
N ALA A 190 26.04 -27.16 -18.29
CA ALA A 190 27.29 -27.39 -17.54
C ALA A 190 28.08 -26.08 -17.35
N ASN A 191 27.95 -25.13 -18.27
CA ASN A 191 28.62 -23.82 -18.23
C ASN A 191 27.60 -22.66 -18.33
N PRO A 192 26.72 -22.48 -17.32
CA PRO A 192 25.53 -21.64 -17.48
C PRO A 192 25.78 -20.14 -17.32
N SER A 193 27.01 -19.66 -17.18
CA SER A 193 27.30 -18.26 -16.81
C SER A 193 26.62 -17.22 -17.69
N GLU A 194 26.63 -17.42 -19.01
CA GLU A 194 25.97 -16.52 -19.96
C GLU A 194 24.43 -16.63 -19.93
N LEU A 195 23.90 -17.83 -19.67
CA LEU A 195 22.46 -18.06 -19.51
C LEU A 195 21.97 -17.40 -18.22
N ASP A 196 22.70 -17.61 -17.13
CA ASP A 196 22.45 -17.03 -15.81
C ASP A 196 22.50 -15.51 -15.88
N ALA A 197 23.51 -14.94 -16.54
CA ALA A 197 23.62 -13.49 -16.73
C ALA A 197 22.40 -12.89 -17.46
N ARG A 198 21.75 -13.63 -18.38
CA ARG A 198 20.50 -13.19 -19.01
C ARG A 198 19.34 -13.23 -18.03
N VAL A 199 19.19 -14.33 -17.29
CA VAL A 199 18.14 -14.49 -16.28
C VAL A 199 18.26 -13.42 -15.19
N GLN A 200 19.46 -13.18 -14.67
CA GLN A 200 19.70 -12.17 -13.63
C GLN A 200 19.44 -10.74 -14.12
N ARG A 201 19.70 -10.43 -15.40
CA ARG A 201 19.31 -9.13 -15.98
C ARG A 201 17.79 -8.92 -15.97
N ASP A 202 17.02 -9.97 -16.24
CA ASP A 202 15.56 -9.89 -16.21
C ASP A 202 15.03 -9.76 -14.78
N VAL A 203 15.62 -10.49 -13.82
CA VAL A 203 15.30 -10.39 -12.38
C VAL A 203 15.59 -8.99 -11.84
N GLU A 204 16.75 -8.43 -12.18
CA GLU A 204 17.13 -7.09 -11.76
C GLU A 204 16.22 -6.01 -12.37
N LEU A 205 15.85 -6.16 -13.65
CA LEU A 205 14.87 -5.29 -14.29
C LEU A 205 13.51 -5.37 -13.61
N ALA A 206 13.04 -6.59 -13.27
CA ALA A 206 11.80 -6.77 -12.54
C ALA A 206 11.85 -6.06 -11.17
N ARG A 207 12.98 -6.16 -10.45
CA ARG A 207 13.20 -5.48 -9.17
C ARG A 207 13.16 -3.96 -9.31
N GLN A 208 13.80 -3.40 -10.34
CA GLN A 208 13.79 -1.96 -10.63
C GLN A 208 12.38 -1.45 -10.93
N LEU A 209 11.60 -2.25 -11.64
CA LEU A 209 10.18 -1.96 -11.92
C LEU A 209 9.25 -2.32 -10.76
N GLY A 210 9.80 -2.76 -9.61
CA GLY A 210 9.11 -3.23 -8.41
C GLY A 210 8.15 -4.42 -8.64
N ILE A 211 8.37 -5.21 -9.68
CA ILE A 211 7.57 -6.39 -9.99
C ILE A 211 7.94 -7.49 -8.99
N GLN A 212 7.00 -7.85 -8.12
CA GLN A 212 7.20 -8.80 -7.02
C GLN A 212 6.58 -10.19 -7.27
N GLY A 213 5.88 -10.40 -8.40
CA GLY A 213 5.15 -11.63 -8.64
C GLY A 213 4.96 -11.96 -10.11
N THR A 214 4.73 -13.25 -10.39
CA THR A 214 4.51 -13.78 -11.74
C THR A 214 3.12 -14.41 -11.89
N PRO A 215 2.50 -14.29 -13.08
CA PRO A 215 2.96 -13.49 -14.20
C PRO A 215 2.65 -12.00 -13.94
N THR A 216 3.50 -11.11 -14.43
CA THR A 216 3.19 -9.67 -14.55
C THR A 216 3.48 -9.25 -15.98
N PHE A 217 2.53 -8.54 -16.58
CA PHE A 217 2.62 -8.07 -17.96
C PHE A 217 2.72 -6.55 -18.00
N MET A 218 3.50 -6.02 -18.93
CA MET A 218 3.56 -4.60 -19.27
C MET A 218 3.11 -4.44 -20.73
N ILE A 219 1.90 -3.95 -20.94
CA ILE A 219 1.29 -3.78 -22.27
C ILE A 219 1.48 -2.33 -22.68
N ASN A 220 2.50 -2.06 -23.51
CA ASN A 220 2.99 -0.70 -23.80
C ASN A 220 3.08 0.18 -22.53
N GLY A 221 3.61 -0.38 -21.44
CA GLY A 221 3.81 0.33 -20.17
C GLY A 221 2.63 0.27 -19.18
N GLU A 222 1.48 -0.26 -19.58
CA GLU A 222 0.34 -0.48 -18.71
C GLU A 222 0.45 -1.85 -18.00
N PRO A 223 0.44 -1.91 -16.64
CA PRO A 223 0.63 -3.17 -15.92
C PRO A 223 -0.66 -4.00 -15.89
N VAL A 224 -0.55 -5.29 -16.20
CA VAL A 224 -1.58 -6.32 -15.93
C VAL A 224 -0.96 -7.38 -15.03
N ARG A 225 -1.51 -7.57 -13.82
CA ARG A 225 -0.92 -8.44 -12.79
C ARG A 225 -1.69 -9.74 -12.65
N GLY A 226 -0.97 -10.85 -12.69
CA GLY A 226 -1.53 -12.18 -12.56
C GLY A 226 -2.16 -12.70 -13.86
N ALA A 227 -2.62 -13.95 -13.81
CA ALA A 227 -3.33 -14.60 -14.91
C ALA A 227 -4.78 -14.06 -14.97
N GLN A 228 -4.93 -12.84 -15.48
CA GLN A 228 -6.22 -12.18 -15.63
C GLN A 228 -7.08 -12.78 -16.76
N PRO A 229 -8.40 -12.56 -16.75
CA PRO A 229 -9.27 -12.87 -17.88
C PRO A 229 -8.80 -12.17 -19.16
N ARG A 230 -9.06 -12.80 -20.31
CA ARG A 230 -8.64 -12.32 -21.63
C ARG A 230 -9.11 -10.89 -21.91
N GLU A 231 -10.30 -10.55 -21.46
CA GLU A 231 -10.94 -9.25 -21.65
C GLU A 231 -10.12 -8.11 -21.03
N VAL A 232 -9.40 -8.38 -19.93
CA VAL A 232 -8.50 -7.41 -19.29
C VAL A 232 -7.32 -7.08 -20.21
N PHE A 233 -6.76 -8.09 -20.87
CA PHE A 233 -5.69 -7.91 -21.84
C PHE A 233 -6.19 -7.19 -23.09
N GLU A 234 -7.35 -7.58 -23.63
CA GLU A 234 -7.93 -6.95 -24.82
C GLU A 234 -8.23 -5.48 -24.60
N ALA A 235 -8.73 -5.10 -23.40
CA ALA A 235 -8.93 -3.71 -23.05
C ALA A 235 -7.62 -2.91 -23.01
N ALA A 236 -6.53 -3.50 -22.48
CA ALA A 236 -5.22 -2.88 -22.47
C ALA A 236 -4.58 -2.79 -23.87
N ILE A 237 -4.77 -3.81 -24.71
CA ILE A 237 -4.37 -3.82 -26.12
C ILE A 237 -5.11 -2.72 -26.89
N ALA A 238 -6.43 -2.58 -26.72
CA ALA A 238 -7.21 -1.55 -27.37
C ALA A 238 -6.69 -0.14 -27.04
N ARG A 239 -6.44 0.15 -25.75
CA ARG A 239 -5.83 1.42 -25.34
C ARG A 239 -4.44 1.63 -25.92
N ALA A 240 -3.63 0.58 -26.03
CA ALA A 240 -2.31 0.66 -26.64
C ALA A 240 -2.40 0.95 -28.15
N LEU A 241 -3.37 0.37 -28.86
CA LEU A 241 -3.65 0.63 -30.27
C LEU A 241 -4.13 2.06 -30.51
N GLU A 242 -5.02 2.58 -29.66
CA GLU A 242 -5.47 3.98 -29.72
C GLU A 242 -4.28 4.95 -29.61
N ARG A 243 -3.40 4.74 -28.62
CA ARG A 243 -2.18 5.54 -28.47
C ARG A 243 -1.28 5.40 -29.69
N HIS A 244 -1.14 4.19 -30.24
CA HIS A 244 -0.33 3.97 -31.44
C HIS A 244 -0.89 4.75 -32.65
N ALA A 245 -2.19 4.66 -32.90
CA ALA A 245 -2.85 5.35 -34.00
C ALA A 245 -2.73 6.87 -33.88
N MET A 246 -2.83 7.41 -32.65
CA MET A 246 -2.59 8.82 -32.37
C MET A 246 -1.16 9.24 -32.73
N LEU A 247 -0.16 8.50 -32.24
CA LEU A 247 1.26 8.78 -32.51
C LEU A 247 1.58 8.66 -34.01
N GLU A 248 0.95 7.71 -34.70
CA GLU A 248 1.06 7.57 -36.15
C GLU A 248 0.48 8.78 -36.88
N ALA A 249 -0.71 9.25 -36.50
CA ALA A 249 -1.34 10.44 -37.08
C ALA A 249 -0.50 11.72 -36.85
N GLU A 250 0.22 11.79 -35.73
CA GLU A 250 1.18 12.87 -35.41
C GLU A 250 2.51 12.75 -36.18
N GLY A 251 2.68 11.71 -37.00
CA GLY A 251 3.90 11.50 -37.79
C GLY A 251 5.09 10.98 -36.98
N VAL A 252 4.87 10.44 -35.78
CA VAL A 252 5.94 9.85 -34.96
C VAL A 252 6.53 8.64 -35.68
N PRO A 253 7.87 8.56 -35.85
CA PRO A 253 8.51 7.41 -36.51
C PRO A 253 8.22 6.09 -35.78
N GLN A 254 8.00 5.00 -36.53
CA GLN A 254 7.69 3.67 -35.98
C GLN A 254 8.64 3.24 -34.84
N ALA A 255 9.95 3.51 -35.00
CA ALA A 255 10.97 3.17 -34.01
C ALA A 255 10.77 3.87 -32.65
N GLU A 256 10.09 5.01 -32.60
CA GLU A 256 9.82 5.78 -31.39
C GLU A 256 8.43 5.49 -30.78
N ARG A 257 7.50 4.94 -31.57
CA ARG A 257 6.08 4.81 -31.16
C ARG A 257 5.89 3.99 -29.90
N TYR A 258 6.64 2.90 -29.70
CA TYR A 258 6.57 2.12 -28.46
C TYR A 258 6.95 2.96 -27.24
N ALA A 259 8.09 3.65 -27.29
CA ALA A 259 8.57 4.46 -26.16
C ALA A 259 7.63 5.63 -25.86
N ARG A 260 7.09 6.28 -26.89
CA ARG A 260 6.10 7.35 -26.76
C ARG A 260 4.76 6.84 -26.21
N SER A 261 4.29 5.67 -26.66
CA SER A 261 3.07 5.05 -26.13
C SER A 261 3.21 4.72 -24.65
N VAL A 262 4.37 4.22 -24.23
CA VAL A 262 4.67 3.96 -22.80
C VAL A 262 4.63 5.25 -21.99
N ALA A 263 5.23 6.33 -22.49
CA ALA A 263 5.21 7.63 -21.81
C ALA A 263 3.78 8.18 -21.68
N LEU A 264 2.96 8.05 -22.72
CA LEU A 264 1.58 8.52 -22.72
C LEU A 264 0.70 7.70 -21.75
N ALA A 265 0.83 6.37 -21.75
CA ALA A 265 0.10 5.51 -20.81
C ALA A 265 0.36 5.92 -19.35
N ARG A 266 1.60 6.31 -19.04
CA ARG A 266 2.00 6.79 -17.71
C ARG A 266 1.40 8.13 -17.36
N ALA A 267 1.44 9.09 -18.27
CA ALA A 267 0.82 10.40 -18.07
C ALA A 267 -0.68 10.25 -17.80
N GLN A 268 -1.36 9.40 -18.57
CA GLN A 268 -2.78 9.07 -18.38
C GLN A 268 -3.04 8.38 -17.04
N ALA A 269 -2.18 7.46 -16.59
CA ALA A 269 -2.32 6.81 -15.30
C ALA A 269 -2.16 7.80 -14.13
N ARG A 270 -1.19 8.72 -14.20
CA ARG A 270 -0.99 9.76 -13.17
C ARG A 270 -2.19 10.71 -13.10
N ALA A 271 -2.66 11.21 -14.25
CA ALA A 271 -3.83 12.09 -14.29
C ALA A 271 -5.07 11.43 -13.68
N ARG A 272 -5.30 10.13 -13.96
CA ARG A 272 -6.40 9.37 -13.34
C ARG A 272 -6.23 9.17 -11.85
N ALA A 273 -5.02 8.91 -11.36
CA ALA A 273 -4.74 8.77 -9.93
C ALA A 273 -4.95 10.10 -9.18
N GLU A 274 -4.49 11.21 -9.75
CA GLU A 274 -4.73 12.55 -9.23
C GLU A 274 -6.22 12.88 -9.19
N GLU A 275 -6.96 12.57 -10.25
CA GLU A 275 -8.40 12.80 -10.29
C GLU A 275 -9.15 11.91 -9.29
N ALA A 276 -8.82 10.63 -9.20
CA ALA A 276 -9.41 9.73 -8.21
C ALA A 276 -9.11 10.19 -6.78
N GLN A 277 -7.93 10.76 -6.53
CA GLN A 277 -7.59 11.33 -5.23
C GLN A 277 -8.41 12.59 -4.93
N LYS A 278 -8.64 13.46 -5.93
CA LYS A 278 -9.53 14.62 -5.78
C LYS A 278 -10.99 14.20 -5.56
N GLU A 279 -11.46 13.19 -6.30
CA GLU A 279 -12.80 12.63 -6.14
C GLU A 279 -12.97 11.98 -4.77
N ALA A 280 -11.99 11.20 -4.29
CA ALA A 280 -12.00 10.64 -2.94
C ALA A 280 -12.01 11.75 -1.88
N ALA A 281 -11.19 12.79 -2.04
CA ALA A 281 -11.19 13.95 -1.15
C ALA A 281 -12.54 14.70 -1.14
N ARG A 282 -13.24 14.72 -2.29
CA ARG A 282 -14.58 15.33 -2.41
C ARG A 282 -15.70 14.43 -1.88
N ALA A 283 -15.58 13.12 -2.05
CA ALA A 283 -16.54 12.12 -1.59
C ALA A 283 -16.46 11.88 -0.07
N GLU A 284 -15.31 12.18 0.54
CA GLU A 284 -15.11 12.18 2.00
C GLU A 284 -15.51 13.49 2.69
N GLU A 285 -16.20 14.43 2.03
CA GLU A 285 -16.84 15.51 2.80
C GLU A 285 -17.98 14.91 3.62
N PRO A 286 -17.83 14.78 4.96
CA PRO A 286 -19.00 14.53 5.79
C PRO A 286 -19.88 15.78 5.63
N SER A 287 -21.20 15.63 5.76
CA SER A 287 -22.02 16.78 6.18
C SER A 287 -21.27 17.44 7.33
N ALA A 288 -20.86 18.71 7.16
CA ALA A 288 -19.96 19.36 8.09
C ALA A 288 -20.47 19.14 9.52
N SER A 289 -19.72 18.38 10.32
CA SER A 289 -20.08 18.10 11.70
C SER A 289 -19.47 19.21 12.55
N PHE A 290 -20.30 19.89 13.32
CA PHE A 290 -19.87 20.96 14.20
C PHE A 290 -19.95 20.53 15.65
N VAL A 291 -19.01 21.01 16.46
CA VAL A 291 -18.95 20.77 17.90
C VAL A 291 -18.41 22.01 18.60
N ALA A 292 -18.97 22.34 19.76
CA ALA A 292 -18.41 23.40 20.60
C ALA A 292 -17.06 22.96 21.16
N MET A 293 -16.02 23.78 20.97
CA MET A 293 -14.70 23.51 21.52
C MET A 293 -14.18 24.74 22.28
N PRO A 294 -14.28 24.76 23.63
CA PRO A 294 -13.78 25.90 24.41
C PRO A 294 -12.26 26.04 24.28
N VAL A 295 -11.78 27.28 24.21
CA VAL A 295 -10.36 27.63 24.25
C VAL A 295 -10.03 28.16 25.64
N GLU A 296 -9.04 27.58 26.31
CA GLU A 296 -8.63 27.99 27.65
C GLU A 296 -7.34 28.81 27.59
N GLY A 297 -7.21 29.81 28.48
CA GLY A 297 -6.05 30.70 28.49
C GLY A 297 -4.74 30.02 28.89
N ASP A 298 -4.80 28.82 29.47
CA ASP A 298 -3.61 28.02 29.75
C ASP A 298 -3.12 27.27 28.49
N GLU A 299 -3.86 27.22 27.39
CA GLU A 299 -3.51 26.43 26.19
C GLU A 299 -2.35 27.04 25.38
N LEU A 300 -1.77 26.24 24.49
CA LEU A 300 -0.70 26.71 23.62
C LEU A 300 -1.32 27.44 22.41
N ILE A 301 -1.40 28.76 22.51
CA ILE A 301 -2.10 29.62 21.55
C ILE A 301 -1.10 30.41 20.69
N HIS A 302 -1.33 30.40 19.38
CA HIS A 302 -0.72 31.30 18.41
C HIS A 302 -1.76 32.34 17.99
N GLN A 303 -1.37 33.62 17.93
CA GLN A 303 -2.27 34.78 17.84
C GLN A 303 -3.26 34.89 19.02
N PRO A 304 -2.80 35.17 20.25
CA PRO A 304 -3.66 35.33 21.42
C PRO A 304 -4.43 36.66 21.46
N GLY A 305 -4.26 37.54 20.46
CA GLY A 305 -4.99 38.81 20.35
C GLY A 305 -6.47 38.62 19.99
N GLU A 306 -7.20 39.70 19.71
CA GLU A 306 -8.66 39.65 19.46
C GLU A 306 -9.05 39.81 17.98
N ASP A 307 -8.08 40.04 17.09
CA ASP A 307 -8.32 40.34 15.67
C ASP A 307 -8.57 39.10 14.80
N PHE A 308 -8.53 37.90 15.39
CA PHE A 308 -8.79 36.66 14.66
C PHE A 308 -10.26 36.55 14.25
N LEU A 309 -10.48 35.95 13.09
CA LEU A 309 -11.81 35.61 12.55
C LEU A 309 -12.05 34.09 12.60
N VAL A 310 -10.96 33.31 12.61
CA VAL A 310 -10.99 31.85 12.61
C VAL A 310 -10.10 31.33 13.71
N THR A 311 -10.61 30.35 14.46
CA THR A 311 -9.84 29.56 15.42
C THR A 311 -9.74 28.13 14.93
N ILE A 312 -8.51 27.64 14.74
CA ILE A 312 -8.21 26.22 14.55
C ILE A 312 -7.76 25.65 15.88
N VAL A 313 -8.51 24.69 16.41
CA VAL A 313 -8.07 23.84 17.51
C VAL A 313 -7.49 22.55 16.94
N GLU A 314 -6.18 22.36 17.08
CA GLU A 314 -5.45 21.18 16.63
C GLU A 314 -5.28 20.18 17.80
N PHE A 315 -5.89 18.99 17.69
CA PHE A 315 -5.62 17.84 18.54
C PHE A 315 -4.54 16.97 17.93
N SER A 316 -3.43 16.82 18.65
CA SER A 316 -2.17 16.36 18.06
C SER A 316 -1.34 15.54 19.04
N SER A 317 -0.64 14.52 18.53
CA SER A 317 0.32 13.71 19.29
C SER A 317 1.71 13.96 18.72
N LEU A 318 2.65 14.36 19.58
CA LEU A 318 4.01 14.68 19.17
C LEU A 318 4.82 13.49 18.66
N GLN A 319 4.36 12.25 18.89
CA GLN A 319 4.96 11.03 18.34
C GLN A 319 4.25 10.52 17.07
N CYS A 320 3.09 11.08 16.73
CA CYS A 320 2.33 10.66 15.56
C CYS A 320 2.96 11.22 14.26
N PRO A 321 3.34 10.36 13.29
CA PRO A 321 3.97 10.81 12.05
C PRO A 321 3.03 11.67 11.19
N PHE A 322 1.72 11.41 11.21
CA PHE A 322 0.74 12.22 10.49
C PHE A 322 0.61 13.63 11.07
N CYS A 323 0.77 13.79 12.39
CA CYS A 323 0.81 15.10 13.03
C CYS A 323 2.05 15.88 12.58
N GLY A 324 3.20 15.21 12.50
CA GLY A 324 4.42 15.79 11.93
C GLY A 324 4.23 16.28 10.48
N ARG A 325 3.48 15.54 9.65
CA ARG A 325 3.15 15.98 8.28
C ARG A 325 2.24 17.22 8.22
N ALA A 326 1.47 17.51 9.26
CA ALA A 326 0.60 18.68 9.28
C ALA A 326 1.35 19.97 9.65
N VAL A 327 2.54 19.87 10.23
CA VAL A 327 3.33 21.04 10.69
C VAL A 327 3.60 22.04 9.55
N PRO A 328 4.08 21.64 8.35
CA PRO A 328 4.27 22.57 7.24
C PRO A 328 2.97 23.24 6.78
N THR A 329 1.87 22.48 6.71
CA THR A 329 0.54 23.03 6.37
C THR A 329 0.12 24.10 7.37
N MET A 330 0.22 23.81 8.68
CA MET A 330 -0.13 24.79 9.72
C MET A 330 0.80 26.01 9.71
N ALA A 331 2.08 25.85 9.36
CA ALA A 331 3.00 26.98 9.20
C ALA A 331 2.60 27.89 8.03
N GLU A 332 2.26 27.30 6.89
CA GLU A 332 1.80 28.03 5.70
C GLU A 332 0.48 28.76 5.96
N LEU A 333 -0.48 28.11 6.65
CA LEU A 333 -1.75 28.73 7.02
C LEU A 333 -1.54 29.94 7.96
N LYS A 334 -0.71 29.81 8.99
CA LYS A 334 -0.36 30.93 9.89
C LYS A 334 0.27 32.09 9.12
N ALA A 335 1.17 31.81 8.18
CA ALA A 335 1.80 32.83 7.36
C ALA A 335 0.80 33.53 6.42
N ARG A 336 -0.09 32.76 5.78
CA ARG A 336 -1.05 33.25 4.80
C ARG A 336 -2.16 34.09 5.42
N TYR A 337 -2.73 33.63 6.53
CA TYR A 337 -3.89 34.28 7.16
C TYR A 337 -3.52 35.31 8.22
N GLY A 338 -2.29 35.25 8.76
CA GLY A 338 -1.77 36.22 9.71
C GLY A 338 -2.67 36.38 10.94
N GLU A 339 -2.96 37.62 11.32
CA GLU A 339 -3.75 37.98 12.51
C GLU A 339 -5.19 37.43 12.46
N LYS A 340 -5.71 37.07 11.28
CA LYS A 340 -7.07 36.52 11.15
C LYS A 340 -7.18 35.09 11.67
N LEU A 341 -6.06 34.39 11.87
CA LEU A 341 -6.04 32.98 12.21
C LEU A 341 -5.41 32.75 13.59
N ARG A 342 -6.24 32.33 14.54
CA ARG A 342 -5.82 31.81 15.84
C ARG A 342 -5.62 30.30 15.73
N VAL A 343 -4.48 29.80 16.22
CA VAL A 343 -4.21 28.34 16.28
C VAL A 343 -4.00 27.95 17.72
N VAL A 344 -4.77 26.97 18.19
CA VAL A 344 -4.72 26.43 19.55
C VAL A 344 -4.26 24.98 19.45
N PHE A 345 -3.16 24.64 20.11
CA PHE A 345 -2.65 23.27 20.15
C PHE A 345 -3.13 22.57 21.43
N LYS A 346 -3.79 21.43 21.26
CA LYS A 346 -4.26 20.56 22.34
C LYS A 346 -3.58 19.19 22.26
N HIS A 347 -3.02 18.77 23.39
CA HIS A 347 -2.36 17.49 23.53
C HIS A 347 -3.39 16.35 23.43
N PHE A 348 -3.12 15.41 22.54
CA PHE A 348 -3.90 14.18 22.41
C PHE A 348 -2.92 13.00 22.33
N PRO A 349 -2.25 12.65 23.43
CA PRO A 349 -1.31 11.55 23.44
C PRO A 349 -2.02 10.23 23.09
N LEU A 350 -1.32 9.33 22.38
CA LEU A 350 -1.88 8.06 21.93
C LEU A 350 -1.21 6.93 22.70
N GLU A 351 -2.00 6.02 23.28
CA GLU A 351 -1.49 4.96 24.17
C GLU A 351 -0.53 3.99 23.50
N PHE A 352 -0.66 3.78 22.19
CA PHE A 352 0.22 2.92 21.39
C PHE A 352 1.54 3.61 20.99
N HIS A 353 1.78 4.84 21.45
CA HIS A 353 2.99 5.61 21.24
C HIS A 353 3.71 5.84 22.58
N GLU A 354 4.81 5.10 22.80
CA GLU A 354 5.54 5.00 24.07
C GLU A 354 5.90 6.36 24.72
N HIS A 355 6.30 7.34 23.91
CA HIS A 355 6.79 8.63 24.37
C HIS A 355 5.78 9.76 24.15
N SER A 356 4.54 9.45 23.73
CA SER A 356 3.56 10.47 23.39
C SER A 356 3.14 11.31 24.61
N GLU A 357 2.99 10.68 25.77
CA GLU A 357 2.65 11.36 27.03
C GLU A 357 3.82 12.21 27.52
N LEU A 358 5.04 11.64 27.53
CA LEU A 358 6.27 12.34 27.90
C LEU A 358 6.43 13.63 27.09
N ALA A 359 6.25 13.55 25.77
CA ALA A 359 6.38 14.68 24.87
C ALA A 359 5.31 15.76 25.13
N ALA A 360 4.06 15.36 25.40
CA ALA A 360 2.99 16.29 25.74
C ALA A 360 3.32 17.05 27.03
N ARG A 361 3.72 16.33 28.09
CA ARG A 361 4.13 16.93 29.37
C ARG A 361 5.35 17.84 29.21
N ALA A 362 6.31 17.48 28.35
CA ALA A 362 7.48 18.30 28.05
C ALA A 362 7.10 19.65 27.42
N VAL A 363 6.14 19.67 26.48
CA VAL A 363 5.64 20.93 25.92
C VAL A 363 4.91 21.78 26.96
N VAL A 364 4.07 21.19 27.79
CA VAL A 364 3.40 21.93 28.88
C VAL A 364 4.41 22.49 29.88
N ALA A 365 5.43 21.71 30.26
CA ALA A 365 6.49 22.15 31.16
C ALA A 365 7.34 23.29 30.54
N ALA A 366 7.65 23.21 29.25
CA ALA A 366 8.33 24.29 28.53
C ALA A 366 7.44 25.54 28.40
N GLN A 367 6.12 25.36 28.23
CA GLN A 367 5.16 26.46 28.16
C GLN A 367 5.12 27.27 29.46
N ALA A 368 5.25 26.63 30.62
CA ALA A 368 5.35 27.33 31.91
C ALA A 368 6.57 28.29 31.97
N GLN A 369 7.55 28.10 31.09
CA GLN A 369 8.73 28.97 30.92
C GLN A 369 8.67 29.80 29.63
N GLY A 370 7.51 29.87 28.97
CA GLY A 370 7.30 30.65 27.75
C GLY A 370 7.84 30.02 26.46
N LYS A 371 8.20 28.73 26.47
CA LYS A 371 8.84 28.01 25.34
C LYS A 371 8.04 26.84 24.79
N GLY A 372 6.71 26.87 24.97
CA GLY A 372 5.84 25.76 24.55
C GLY A 372 5.88 25.50 23.04
N TRP A 373 5.82 26.56 22.21
CA TRP A 373 5.86 26.44 20.75
C TRP A 373 7.24 25.95 20.28
N GLU A 374 8.31 26.50 20.85
CA GLU A 374 9.67 26.11 20.49
C GLU A 374 9.96 24.65 20.87
N MET A 375 9.53 24.19 22.06
CA MET A 375 9.63 22.79 22.45
C MET A 375 8.86 21.87 21.50
N ARG A 376 7.61 22.24 21.18
CA ARG A 376 6.76 21.49 20.24
C ARG A 376 7.41 21.35 18.87
N ASP A 377 7.89 22.46 18.31
CA ASP A 377 8.49 22.50 16.98
C ASP A 377 9.80 21.72 16.93
N ALA A 378 10.62 21.83 17.98
CA ALA A 378 11.87 21.11 18.07
C ALA A 378 11.68 19.59 18.25
N ILE A 379 10.62 19.16 18.96
CA ILE A 379 10.22 17.74 19.01
C ILE A 379 9.79 17.27 17.63
N TYR A 380 8.94 18.00 16.91
CA TYR A 380 8.50 17.59 15.58
C TYR A 380 9.64 17.53 14.56
N ALA A 381 10.62 18.45 14.66
CA ALA A 381 11.81 18.44 13.81
C ALA A 381 12.68 17.19 14.01
N ARG A 382 12.67 16.60 15.22
CA ARG A 382 13.44 15.40 15.60
C ARG A 382 12.54 14.25 16.06
N GLN A 383 11.35 14.13 15.48
CA GLN A 383 10.30 13.22 15.97
C GLN A 383 10.75 11.75 16.06
N ARG A 384 11.66 11.30 15.17
CA ARG A 384 12.19 9.93 15.16
C ARG A 384 13.13 9.63 16.32
N GLU A 385 13.67 10.66 16.94
CA GLU A 385 14.59 10.60 18.09
C GLU A 385 13.85 10.81 19.41
N LEU A 386 12.51 10.96 19.36
CA LEU A 386 11.72 11.27 20.54
C LEU A 386 11.87 10.20 21.61
N GLY A 387 12.35 10.64 22.77
CA GLY A 387 12.59 9.87 23.99
C GLY A 387 13.11 10.80 25.09
N PRO A 388 13.33 10.30 26.33
CA PRO A 388 13.85 11.11 27.43
C PRO A 388 15.14 11.87 27.09
N GLU A 389 16.04 11.24 26.34
CA GLU A 389 17.33 11.81 25.96
C GLU A 389 17.15 13.06 25.10
N LEU A 390 16.27 13.01 24.10
CA LEU A 390 15.95 14.18 23.27
C LEU A 390 15.32 15.30 24.11
N ILE A 391 14.46 14.97 25.08
CA ILE A 391 13.85 15.98 25.96
C ILE A 391 14.93 16.71 26.78
N ASP A 392 15.89 15.99 27.34
CA ASP A 392 17.01 16.59 28.10
C ASP A 392 17.89 17.49 27.20
N GLU A 393 18.17 17.06 25.97
CA GLU A 393 18.87 17.88 24.98
C GLU A 393 18.10 19.18 24.67
N LEU A 394 16.79 19.07 24.45
CA LEU A 394 15.91 20.20 24.15
C LEU A 394 15.82 21.19 25.32
N VAL A 395 15.84 20.71 26.56
CA VAL A 395 15.89 21.58 27.76
C VAL A 395 17.13 22.46 27.72
N ALA A 396 18.29 21.88 27.37
CA ALA A 396 19.55 22.62 27.25
C ALA A 396 19.53 23.60 26.07
N GLU A 397 19.08 23.15 24.89
CA GLU A 397 19.04 23.96 23.67
C GLU A 397 18.10 25.17 23.79
N LEU A 398 16.93 24.97 24.41
CA LEU A 398 15.92 26.02 24.61
C LEU A 398 16.21 26.91 25.83
N GLN A 399 17.32 26.66 26.54
CA GLN A 399 17.76 27.41 27.72
C GLN A 399 16.70 27.45 28.82
N LEU A 400 16.00 26.33 29.03
CA LEU A 400 15.03 26.16 30.10
C LEU A 400 15.76 25.96 31.44
N ASP A 401 15.14 26.40 32.55
CA ASP A 401 15.58 26.04 33.90
C ASP A 401 15.36 24.53 34.08
N PRO A 402 16.43 23.72 34.22
CA PRO A 402 16.31 22.27 34.27
C PRO A 402 15.58 21.78 35.53
N ALA A 403 15.72 22.49 36.66
CA ALA A 403 15.09 22.10 37.91
C ALA A 403 13.58 22.40 37.89
N ALA A 404 13.21 23.59 37.40
CA ALA A 404 11.80 23.94 37.21
C ALA A 404 11.13 23.04 36.17
N PHE A 405 11.83 22.75 35.06
CA PHE A 405 11.33 21.85 34.02
C PHE A 405 11.11 20.44 34.54
N ALA A 406 12.10 19.84 35.21
CA ALA A 406 11.97 18.49 35.76
C ALA A 406 10.84 18.39 36.79
N SER A 407 10.70 19.41 37.65
CA SER A 407 9.58 19.48 38.61
C SER A 407 8.23 19.55 37.92
N ALA A 408 8.09 20.38 36.87
CA ALA A 408 6.85 20.50 36.12
C ALA A 408 6.53 19.21 35.34
N LEU A 409 7.54 18.63 34.68
CA LEU A 409 7.42 17.39 33.92
C LEU A 409 6.92 16.23 34.77
N GLN A 410 7.23 16.20 36.07
CA GLN A 410 6.76 15.16 37.01
C GLN A 410 5.47 15.52 37.74
N SER A 411 5.00 16.76 37.65
CA SER A 411 3.84 17.23 38.42
C SER A 411 2.51 16.62 37.95
N GLU A 412 1.61 16.40 38.91
CA GLU A 412 0.21 16.04 38.66
C GLU A 412 -0.56 17.14 37.95
N GLU A 413 -0.18 18.41 38.16
CA GLU A 413 -0.81 19.56 37.48
C GLU A 413 -0.60 19.49 35.96
N VAL A 414 0.64 19.23 35.52
CA VAL A 414 0.96 19.07 34.09
C VAL A 414 0.27 17.83 33.51
N ALA A 415 0.28 16.71 34.23
CA ALA A 415 -0.41 15.49 33.80
C ALA A 415 -1.92 15.73 33.64
N ALA A 416 -2.57 16.32 34.65
CA ALA A 416 -4.00 16.63 34.62
C ALA A 416 -4.37 17.58 33.48
N ARG A 417 -3.49 18.52 33.12
CA ARG A 417 -3.69 19.41 31.97
C ARG A 417 -3.66 18.66 30.64
N VAL A 418 -2.70 17.76 30.44
CA VAL A 418 -2.62 16.90 29.25
C VAL A 418 -3.87 16.01 29.16
N THR A 419 -4.24 15.34 30.26
CA THR A 419 -5.43 14.48 30.34
C THR A 419 -6.71 15.26 30.01
N ARG A 420 -6.90 16.46 30.60
CA ARG A 420 -8.06 17.33 30.30
C ARG A 420 -8.19 17.63 28.81
N GLN A 421 -7.08 17.95 28.13
CA GLN A 421 -7.09 18.24 26.70
C GLN A 421 -7.47 16.99 25.90
N GLN A 422 -6.89 15.84 26.23
CA GLN A 422 -7.21 14.57 25.59
C GLN A 422 -8.69 14.19 25.77
N GLU A 423 -9.21 14.26 27.01
CA GLU A 423 -10.61 13.96 27.34
C GLU A 423 -11.58 14.87 26.60
N ARG A 424 -11.26 16.16 26.45
CA ARG A 424 -12.05 17.10 25.65
C ARG A 424 -12.09 16.72 24.18
N GLY A 425 -10.95 16.30 23.62
CA GLY A 425 -10.92 15.77 22.26
C GLY A 425 -11.85 14.56 22.13
N LEU A 426 -11.75 13.60 23.06
CA LEU A 426 -12.59 12.40 23.06
C LEU A 426 -14.09 12.75 23.16
N ALA A 427 -14.45 13.68 24.04
CA ALA A 427 -15.82 14.16 24.20
C ALA A 427 -16.34 14.87 22.95
N ALA A 428 -15.47 15.59 22.23
CA ALA A 428 -15.79 16.25 20.96
C ALA A 428 -15.77 15.30 19.75
N GLY A 429 -15.62 13.99 19.96
CA GLY A 429 -15.64 12.99 18.89
C GLY A 429 -14.29 12.77 18.20
N VAL A 430 -13.19 13.34 18.70
CA VAL A 430 -11.85 13.02 18.21
C VAL A 430 -11.54 11.55 18.52
N ARG A 431 -11.10 10.82 17.49
CA ARG A 431 -10.74 9.39 17.58
C ARG A 431 -9.32 9.09 17.09
N GLY A 432 -8.62 10.09 16.57
CA GLY A 432 -7.27 9.95 16.04
C GLY A 432 -6.64 11.31 15.79
N THR A 433 -5.34 11.32 15.51
CA THR A 433 -4.56 12.55 15.31
C THR A 433 -3.83 12.56 13.95
N PRO A 434 -3.65 13.72 13.32
CA PRO A 434 -4.17 15.01 13.77
C PRO A 434 -5.67 15.13 13.48
N SER A 435 -6.40 15.77 14.37
CA SER A 435 -7.78 16.21 14.15
C SER A 435 -7.86 17.70 14.45
N PHE A 436 -8.65 18.42 13.64
CA PHE A 436 -8.79 19.87 13.74
C PHE A 436 -10.26 20.22 13.96
N ILE A 437 -10.50 21.28 14.73
CA ILE A 437 -11.82 21.88 14.90
C ILE A 437 -11.69 23.35 14.51
N ILE A 438 -12.29 23.73 13.38
CA ILE A 438 -12.15 25.06 12.78
C ILE A 438 -13.47 25.80 12.99
N ASN A 439 -13.51 26.75 13.94
CA ASN A 439 -14.76 27.42 14.32
C ASN A 439 -15.91 26.42 14.61
N GLY A 440 -15.57 25.32 15.28
CA GLY A 440 -16.48 24.22 15.59
C GLY A 440 -16.56 23.14 14.51
N ARG A 441 -16.19 23.40 13.25
CA ARG A 441 -16.21 22.42 12.17
C ARG A 441 -15.12 21.36 12.34
N ILE A 442 -15.50 20.09 12.46
CA ILE A 442 -14.57 18.97 12.61
C ILE A 442 -13.91 18.64 11.25
N VAL A 443 -12.58 18.59 11.25
CA VAL A 443 -11.75 18.21 10.11
C VAL A 443 -10.77 17.14 10.57
N VAL A 444 -10.91 15.93 10.05
CA VAL A 444 -10.08 14.79 10.45
C VAL A 444 -8.90 14.61 9.50
N GLY A 445 -7.72 14.38 10.06
CA GLY A 445 -6.50 13.99 9.35
C GLY A 445 -5.68 15.15 8.79
N ALA A 446 -4.44 14.84 8.42
CA ALA A 446 -3.55 15.77 7.73
C ALA A 446 -3.97 15.88 6.24
N ARG A 447 -4.84 16.86 5.94
CA ARG A 447 -5.38 17.14 4.60
C ARG A 447 -4.47 18.08 3.78
N PRO A 448 -4.64 18.13 2.44
CA PRO A 448 -3.96 19.11 1.60
C PRO A 448 -4.25 20.55 2.06
N LEU A 449 -3.30 21.45 1.81
CA LEU A 449 -3.38 22.85 2.18
C LEU A 449 -4.66 23.52 1.66
N GLU A 450 -5.00 23.25 0.40
CA GLU A 450 -6.15 23.83 -0.30
C GLU A 450 -7.48 23.45 0.36
N SER A 451 -7.54 22.28 1.02
CA SER A 451 -8.73 21.86 1.77
C SER A 451 -8.92 22.68 3.03
N PHE A 452 -7.84 23.04 3.74
CA PHE A 452 -7.92 23.93 4.89
C PHE A 452 -8.29 25.35 4.46
N GLU A 453 -7.71 25.84 3.36
CA GLU A 453 -7.97 27.18 2.84
C GLU A 453 -9.44 27.39 2.49
N ALA A 454 -10.04 26.42 1.79
CA ALA A 454 -11.46 26.48 1.48
C ALA A 454 -12.34 26.59 2.74
N ILE A 455 -11.99 25.88 3.81
CA ILE A 455 -12.73 25.91 5.08
C ILE A 455 -12.49 27.24 5.81
N ILE A 456 -11.23 27.69 5.89
CA ILE A 456 -10.88 28.94 6.59
C ILE A 456 -11.51 30.13 5.87
N ASP A 457 -11.49 30.17 4.54
CA ASP A 457 -12.11 31.25 3.76
C ASP A 457 -13.63 31.31 3.97
N ASP A 458 -14.29 30.15 4.01
CA ASP A 458 -15.72 30.02 4.35
C ASP A 458 -16.01 30.55 5.76
N GLU A 459 -15.22 30.12 6.75
CA GLU A 459 -15.38 30.57 8.14
C GLU A 459 -15.05 32.06 8.34
N ILE A 460 -14.08 32.62 7.58
CA ILE A 460 -13.80 34.06 7.56
C ILE A 460 -14.99 34.83 7.02
N ALA A 461 -15.58 34.37 5.92
CA ALA A 461 -16.74 35.02 5.32
C ALA A 461 -17.93 35.03 6.29
N PHE A 462 -18.19 33.89 6.92
CA PHE A 462 -19.27 33.73 7.91
C PHE A 462 -19.04 34.60 9.16
N ALA A 463 -17.83 34.63 9.71
CA ALA A 463 -17.51 35.47 10.87
C ALA A 463 -17.66 36.97 10.56
N ARG A 464 -17.35 37.40 9.34
CA ARG A 464 -17.55 38.80 8.90
C ARG A 464 -19.03 39.14 8.78
N GLU A 465 -19.83 38.25 8.20
CA GLU A 465 -21.27 38.46 8.12
C GLU A 465 -21.90 38.62 9.51
N LEU A 466 -21.51 37.79 10.48
CA LEU A 466 -21.96 37.95 11.87
C LEU A 466 -21.54 39.29 12.48
N ARG A 467 -20.32 39.77 12.22
CA ARG A 467 -19.87 41.09 12.69
C ARG A 467 -20.63 42.25 12.06
N ASP A 468 -21.05 42.13 10.81
CA ASP A 468 -21.85 43.13 10.13
C ASP A 468 -23.26 43.21 10.73
N GLN A 469 -23.81 42.08 11.18
CA GLN A 469 -25.10 41.98 11.87
C GLN A 469 -25.04 42.40 13.34
N GLU A 470 -23.94 42.08 14.02
CA GLU A 470 -23.71 42.34 15.45
C GLU A 470 -22.39 43.12 15.65
N PRO A 471 -22.40 44.45 15.45
CA PRO A 471 -21.20 45.27 15.56
C PRO A 471 -20.61 45.22 16.98
N GLY A 472 -19.32 44.90 17.07
CA GLY A 472 -18.59 44.81 18.34
C GLY A 472 -18.14 43.40 18.72
N LEU A 473 -18.58 42.36 18.00
CA LEU A 473 -18.02 41.02 18.16
C LEU A 473 -16.55 41.00 17.75
N ALA A 474 -15.69 40.60 18.69
CA ALA A 474 -14.26 40.41 18.52
C ALA A 474 -13.75 39.32 19.47
N GLY A 475 -12.55 38.80 19.23
CA GLY A 475 -11.89 37.84 20.11
C GLY A 475 -12.76 36.63 20.44
N GLU A 476 -12.78 36.26 21.72
CA GLU A 476 -13.51 35.07 22.19
C GLU A 476 -15.02 35.18 21.97
N ALA A 477 -15.61 36.38 22.12
CA ALA A 477 -17.04 36.58 21.89
C ALA A 477 -17.44 36.32 20.43
N LEU A 478 -16.57 36.68 19.47
CA LEU A 478 -16.79 36.34 18.06
C LEU A 478 -16.69 34.82 17.82
N TYR A 479 -15.68 34.17 18.40
CA TYR A 479 -15.51 32.73 18.27
C TYR A 479 -16.72 31.95 18.80
N GLU A 480 -17.16 32.25 20.03
CA GLU A 480 -18.33 31.62 20.65
C GLU A 480 -19.58 31.81 19.79
N ARG A 481 -19.81 33.03 19.30
CA ARG A 481 -20.97 33.36 18.47
C ARG A 481 -20.97 32.64 17.13
N VAL A 482 -19.80 32.52 16.47
CA VAL A 482 -19.66 31.77 15.23
C VAL A 482 -19.99 30.30 15.45
N VAL A 483 -19.42 29.69 16.49
CA VAL A 483 -19.63 28.29 16.84
C VAL A 483 -21.11 28.02 17.14
N GLU A 484 -21.74 28.89 17.94
CA GLU A 484 -23.17 28.81 18.24
C GLU A 484 -24.02 28.87 16.98
N ALA A 485 -23.78 29.85 16.10
CA ALA A 485 -24.53 30.02 14.85
C ALA A 485 -24.41 28.78 13.94
N ARG A 486 -23.22 28.21 13.83
CA ARG A 486 -22.98 26.99 13.04
C ARG A 486 -23.70 25.79 13.62
N LEU A 487 -23.67 25.61 14.94
CA LEU A 487 -24.40 24.52 15.61
C LEU A 487 -25.91 24.63 15.38
N SER A 488 -26.49 25.82 15.49
CA SER A 488 -27.93 26.02 15.25
C SER A 488 -28.34 25.76 13.80
N SER A 489 -27.46 26.03 12.83
CA SER A 489 -27.77 25.83 11.39
C SER A 489 -27.92 24.37 10.96
N ILE A 490 -27.61 23.40 11.84
CA ILE A 490 -27.73 21.95 11.58
C ILE A 490 -29.08 21.41 12.08
N GLU A 491 -29.75 22.14 12.98
CA GLU A 491 -31.01 21.71 13.60
C GLU A 491 -32.26 22.14 12.80
N GLU A 492 -32.10 23.10 11.86
CA GLU A 492 -33.12 23.56 10.90
C GLU A 492 -33.07 22.78 9.57
#